data_AF-A0A3S4NVN5-F1
#
_entry.id   AF-A0A3S4NVN5-F1
#
_cell.length_a   1.000
_cell.length_b   1.000
_cell.length_c   1.000
_cell.angle_alpha   90.00
_cell.angle_beta   90.00
_cell.angle_gamma   90.00
#
_symmetry.space_group_name_H-M   'P 1'
#
loop_
_entity.id
_entity.type
_entity.pdbx_description
1 polymer ?
#
loop_
_entity_poly.entity_id
_entity_poly.type
_entity_poly.pdbx_seq_one_letter_code
_entity_poly.pdbx_strand_id
1 'polypeptide(L)'
;MVAQEQKDLRIRQIQEALQYANQAQVTKPQVQQTEDVTQDTLFLLGSEALESMIKHEATRPLVFSPNYYQTRQNLLDIESLKVDDLDIHAYRYVMKPTLPIRRDSPKKAITLILAVLLGGMVGAGIVLGRNALRNYNAK
;
A
#
# COMPACT_ATOMS: atom_id res chain seq x y z
N MET A 1 15.21 16.14 -12.62
CA MET A 1 15.36 17.61 -12.57
C MET A 1 16.43 18.03 -11.56
N VAL A 2 16.28 17.70 -10.27
CA VAL A 2 17.24 18.10 -9.22
C VAL A 2 18.70 17.68 -9.48
N ALA A 3 18.96 16.43 -9.89
CA ALA A 3 20.33 15.97 -10.17
C ALA A 3 20.98 16.71 -11.36
N GLN A 4 20.18 17.09 -12.37
CA GLN A 4 20.67 17.87 -13.50
C GLN A 4 21.00 19.30 -13.07
N GLU A 5 20.11 19.92 -12.30
CA GLU A 5 20.31 21.27 -11.77
C GLU A 5 21.54 21.35 -10.83
N GLN A 6 21.78 20.33 -10.01
CA GLN A 6 22.99 20.21 -9.20
C GLN A 6 24.26 20.08 -10.06
N LYS A 7 24.20 19.31 -11.16
CA LYS A 7 25.29 19.24 -12.13
C LYS A 7 25.55 20.62 -12.75
N ASP A 8 24.51 21.30 -13.23
CA ASP A 8 24.60 22.61 -13.88
C ASP A 8 25.14 23.68 -12.92
N LEU A 9 24.77 23.64 -11.64
CA LEU A 9 25.34 24.49 -10.60
C LEU A 9 26.83 24.18 -10.37
N ARG A 10 27.19 22.89 -10.29
CA ARG A 10 28.60 22.50 -10.11
C ARG A 10 29.47 22.92 -11.30
N ILE A 11 28.94 22.92 -12.51
CA ILE A 11 29.66 23.40 -13.71
C ILE A 11 29.93 24.90 -13.62
N ARG A 12 28.93 25.69 -13.20
CA ARG A 12 29.11 27.13 -12.96
C ARG A 12 30.21 27.40 -11.93
N GLN A 13 30.26 26.63 -10.84
CA GLN A 13 31.34 26.73 -9.85
C GLN A 13 32.73 26.41 -10.43
N ILE A 14 32.82 25.42 -11.33
CA ILE A 14 34.08 25.07 -12.01
C ILE A 14 34.51 26.18 -12.96
N GLN A 15 33.57 26.82 -13.67
CA GLN A 15 33.84 27.97 -14.55
C GLN A 15 34.36 29.18 -13.76
N GLU A 16 33.77 29.47 -12.60
CA GLU A 16 34.25 30.53 -11.70
C GLU A 16 35.66 30.21 -11.16
N ALA A 17 35.87 28.96 -10.69
CA ALA A 17 37.17 28.52 -10.20
C ALA A 17 38.27 28.57 -11.28
N LEU A 18 37.92 28.33 -12.55
CA LEU A 18 38.85 28.45 -13.67
C LEU A 18 39.34 29.90 -13.84
N GLN A 19 38.47 30.89 -13.66
CA GLN A 19 38.87 32.31 -13.71
C GLN A 19 39.88 32.62 -12.60
N TYR A 20 39.63 32.13 -11.38
CA TYR A 20 40.56 32.32 -10.27
C TYR A 20 41.88 31.59 -10.48
N ALA A 21 41.86 30.35 -10.97
CA ALA A 21 43.08 29.58 -11.27
C ALA A 21 43.94 30.27 -12.34
N ASN A 22 43.32 30.82 -13.38
CA ASN A 22 44.00 31.58 -14.44
C ASN A 22 44.63 32.87 -13.89
N GLN A 23 43.91 33.61 -13.04
CA GLN A 23 44.44 34.84 -12.45
C GLN A 23 45.57 34.57 -11.45
N ALA A 24 45.48 33.48 -10.69
CA ALA A 24 46.52 33.05 -9.75
C ALA A 24 47.67 32.27 -10.40
N GLN A 25 47.64 32.08 -11.74
CA GLN A 25 48.62 31.30 -12.50
C GLN A 25 48.82 29.86 -11.99
N VAL A 26 47.76 29.27 -11.43
CA VAL A 26 47.77 27.88 -10.96
C VAL A 26 47.41 26.96 -12.13
N THR A 27 48.43 26.40 -12.77
CA THR A 27 48.26 25.48 -13.93
C THR A 27 48.15 24.03 -13.49
N LYS A 28 49.02 23.59 -12.58
CA LYS A 28 49.05 22.22 -12.03
C LYS A 28 48.38 22.13 -10.65
N PRO A 29 47.83 20.96 -10.28
CA PRO A 29 47.24 20.75 -8.96
C PRO A 29 48.24 21.07 -7.83
N GLN A 30 47.80 21.87 -6.86
CA GLN A 30 48.58 22.24 -5.66
C GLN A 30 48.17 21.46 -4.41
N VAL A 31 47.16 20.59 -4.53
CA VAL A 31 46.66 19.74 -3.43
C VAL A 31 47.34 18.38 -3.43
N GLN A 32 47.92 17.99 -2.28
CA GLN A 32 48.57 16.68 -2.10
C GLN A 32 47.62 15.63 -1.47
N GLN A 33 46.58 16.09 -0.76
CA GLN A 33 45.51 15.29 -0.19
C GLN A 33 44.19 16.06 -0.33
N THR A 34 43.12 15.36 -0.69
CA THR A 34 41.77 15.94 -0.79
C THR A 34 40.83 15.17 0.12
N GLU A 35 40.31 15.82 1.17
CA GLU A 35 39.16 15.30 1.92
C GLU A 35 37.87 15.64 1.17
N ASP A 36 37.69 16.90 0.74
CA ASP A 36 36.60 17.35 -0.14
C ASP A 36 36.98 18.62 -0.91
N VAL A 37 36.56 18.72 -2.17
CA VAL A 37 36.83 19.90 -3.02
C VAL A 37 35.65 20.87 -2.95
N THR A 38 35.78 21.86 -2.07
CA THR A 38 34.80 22.95 -1.87
C THR A 38 34.93 24.03 -2.96
N GLN A 39 33.95 24.94 -3.06
CA GLN A 39 33.98 26.01 -4.07
C GLN A 39 35.24 26.90 -3.93
N ASP A 40 35.65 27.18 -2.70
CA ASP A 40 36.80 28.03 -2.40
C ASP A 40 38.15 27.34 -2.66
N THR A 41 38.18 26.00 -2.75
CA THR A 41 39.41 25.22 -2.97
C THR A 41 39.50 24.62 -4.38
N LEU A 42 38.43 24.73 -5.19
CA LEU A 42 38.38 24.20 -6.56
C LEU A 42 39.52 24.73 -7.46
N PHE A 43 39.93 25.99 -7.29
CA PHE A 43 40.99 26.59 -8.11
C PHE A 43 42.37 25.92 -7.89
N LEU A 44 42.57 25.25 -6.76
CA LEU A 44 43.81 24.53 -6.44
C LEU A 44 43.99 23.25 -7.28
N LEU A 45 42.96 22.78 -7.99
CA LEU A 45 43.10 21.70 -8.99
C LEU A 45 43.90 22.15 -10.22
N GLY A 46 44.01 23.45 -10.46
CA GLY A 46 44.70 24.02 -11.60
C GLY A 46 43.82 24.16 -12.85
N SER A 47 44.19 25.13 -13.70
CA SER A 47 43.41 25.50 -14.89
C SER A 47 43.29 24.37 -15.91
N GLU A 48 44.34 23.57 -16.13
CA GLU A 48 44.32 22.44 -17.08
C GLU A 48 43.25 21.39 -16.72
N ALA A 49 43.15 21.07 -15.43
CA ALA A 49 42.16 20.10 -14.94
C ALA A 49 40.74 20.66 -15.05
N LEU A 50 40.54 21.93 -14.65
CA LEU A 50 39.23 22.59 -14.69
C LEU A 50 38.72 22.77 -16.12
N GLU A 51 39.59 23.14 -17.08
CA GLU A 51 39.23 23.20 -18.51
C GLU A 51 38.81 21.84 -19.05
N SER A 52 39.54 20.78 -18.70
CA SER A 52 39.18 19.42 -19.11
C SER A 52 37.82 18.99 -18.57
N MET A 53 37.49 19.36 -17.31
CA MET A 53 36.19 19.08 -16.71
C MET A 53 35.03 19.78 -17.42
N ILE A 54 35.23 21.03 -17.87
CA ILE A 54 34.24 21.77 -18.66
C ILE A 54 34.11 21.16 -20.06
N LYS A 55 35.22 20.81 -20.70
CA LYS A 55 35.21 20.22 -22.05
C LYS A 55 34.48 18.88 -22.12
N HIS A 56 34.56 18.08 -21.06
CA HIS A 56 33.92 16.76 -20.96
C HIS A 56 32.62 16.78 -20.12
N GLU A 57 31.99 17.94 -20.01
CA GLU A 57 30.77 18.14 -19.22
C GLU A 57 29.63 17.19 -19.61
N ALA A 58 29.40 17.03 -20.91
CA ALA A 58 28.29 16.22 -21.43
C ALA A 58 28.37 14.75 -20.97
N THR A 59 29.59 14.20 -20.89
CA THR A 59 29.86 12.81 -20.49
C THR A 59 29.99 12.62 -18.98
N ARG A 60 29.98 13.70 -18.18
CA ARG A 60 30.12 13.59 -16.73
C ARG A 60 28.90 12.90 -16.13
N PRO A 61 29.07 11.79 -15.37
CA PRO A 61 27.97 11.06 -14.77
C PRO A 61 27.25 11.93 -13.73
N LEU A 62 25.93 11.78 -13.67
CA LEU A 62 25.12 12.40 -12.64
C LEU A 62 25.37 11.70 -11.31
N VAL A 63 25.60 12.49 -10.26
CA VAL A 63 25.67 11.99 -8.90
C VAL A 63 24.26 12.02 -8.32
N PHE A 64 23.76 10.86 -7.92
CA PHE A 64 22.45 10.73 -7.30
C PHE A 64 22.58 10.56 -5.78
N SER A 65 21.60 11.07 -5.04
CA SER A 65 21.54 10.86 -3.60
C SER A 65 21.21 9.39 -3.26
N PRO A 66 21.49 8.92 -2.03
CA PRO A 66 21.13 7.57 -1.60
C PRO A 66 19.63 7.25 -1.80
N ASN A 67 18.76 8.24 -1.62
CA ASN A 67 17.31 8.08 -1.80
C ASN A 67 16.91 7.71 -3.24
N TYR A 68 17.65 8.18 -4.26
CA TYR A 68 17.40 7.77 -5.65
C TYR A 68 17.61 6.27 -5.82
N TYR A 69 18.71 5.73 -5.30
CA TYR A 69 19.00 4.31 -5.39
C TYR A 69 18.01 3.49 -4.57
N GLN A 70 17.60 3.98 -3.41
CA GLN A 70 16.54 3.34 -2.61
C GLN A 70 15.20 3.31 -3.35
N THR A 71 14.81 4.42 -3.97
CA THR A 71 13.57 4.50 -4.77
C THR A 71 13.64 3.56 -5.98
N ARG A 72 14.79 3.49 -6.65
CA ARG A 72 15.02 2.57 -7.77
C ARG A 72 14.92 1.10 -7.32
N GLN A 73 15.49 0.77 -6.16
CA GLN A 73 15.38 -0.58 -5.61
C GLN A 73 13.93 -0.92 -5.29
N ASN A 74 13.22 -0.03 -4.58
CA ASN A 74 11.81 -0.22 -4.26
C ASN A 74 10.94 -0.41 -5.52
N LEU A 75 11.26 0.30 -6.61
CA LEU A 75 10.57 0.13 -7.89
C LEU A 75 10.79 -1.27 -8.47
N LEU A 76 12.04 -1.75 -8.48
CA LEU A 76 12.37 -3.10 -8.94
C LEU A 76 11.72 -4.18 -8.07
N ASP A 77 11.70 -3.97 -6.76
CA ASP A 77 11.06 -4.87 -5.81
C ASP A 77 9.55 -4.96 -6.08
N ILE A 78 8.89 -3.83 -6.34
CA ILE A 78 7.46 -3.77 -6.72
C ILE A 78 7.21 -4.44 -8.08
N GLU A 79 8.05 -4.19 -9.09
CA GLU A 79 7.94 -4.84 -10.40
C GLU A 79 8.13 -6.37 -10.32
N SER A 80 8.93 -6.84 -9.37
CA SER A 80 9.16 -8.27 -9.14
C SER A 80 8.03 -8.96 -8.38
N LEU A 81 7.09 -8.21 -7.80
CA LEU A 81 6.00 -8.75 -6.98
C LEU A 81 4.97 -9.47 -7.86
N LYS A 82 4.82 -10.77 -7.63
CA LYS A 82 3.78 -11.58 -8.26
C LYS A 82 2.55 -11.63 -7.36
N VAL A 83 1.51 -10.88 -7.75
CA VAL A 83 0.27 -10.78 -6.97
C VAL A 83 -0.55 -12.07 -7.04
N ASP A 84 -0.46 -12.81 -8.14
CA ASP A 84 -1.22 -14.06 -8.35
C ASP A 84 -0.79 -15.19 -7.39
N ASP A 85 0.45 -15.15 -6.89
CA ASP A 85 0.98 -16.13 -5.92
C ASP A 85 0.68 -15.71 -4.46
N LEU A 86 0.02 -14.57 -4.22
CA LEU A 86 -0.23 -14.06 -2.88
C LEU A 86 -1.51 -14.69 -2.29
N ASP A 87 -1.34 -15.63 -1.36
CA ASP A 87 -2.44 -16.33 -0.71
C ASP A 87 -3.06 -15.50 0.44
N ILE A 88 -3.84 -14.47 0.08
CA ILE A 88 -4.49 -13.56 1.03
C ILE A 88 -5.88 -14.11 1.42
N HIS A 89 -6.04 -14.42 2.71
CA HIS A 89 -7.33 -14.85 3.28
C HIS A 89 -7.97 -13.74 4.13
N ALA A 90 -9.21 -13.35 3.81
CA ALA A 90 -9.94 -12.31 4.55
C ALA A 90 -10.51 -12.78 5.90
N TYR A 91 -10.54 -14.08 6.14
CA TYR A 91 -11.06 -14.68 7.37
C TYR A 91 -10.32 -15.97 7.67
N ARG A 92 -10.43 -16.43 8.92
CA ARG A 92 -9.84 -17.70 9.37
C ARG A 92 -10.87 -18.48 10.16
N TYR A 93 -11.05 -19.76 9.83
CA TYR A 93 -11.90 -20.64 10.63
C TYR A 93 -11.25 -20.89 12.00
N VAL A 94 -11.97 -20.53 13.08
CA VAL A 94 -11.67 -21.02 14.44
C VAL A 94 -12.26 -22.42 14.63
N MET A 95 -13.44 -22.65 14.03
CA MET A 95 -14.10 -23.94 13.95
C MET A 95 -14.75 -24.07 12.57
N LYS A 96 -14.68 -25.27 11.98
CA LYS A 96 -15.33 -25.54 10.69
C LYS A 96 -16.86 -25.48 10.83
N PRO A 97 -17.60 -25.19 9.74
CA PRO A 97 -19.06 -25.27 9.75
C PRO A 97 -19.52 -26.65 10.23
N THR A 98 -20.40 -26.66 11.24
CA THR A 98 -20.91 -27.90 11.82
C THR A 98 -22.18 -28.34 11.08
N LEU A 99 -22.30 -29.63 10.80
CA LEU A 99 -23.52 -30.19 10.22
C LEU A 99 -24.57 -30.36 11.34
N PRO A 100 -25.75 -29.73 11.26
CA PRO A 100 -26.73 -29.79 12.34
C PRO A 100 -27.34 -31.19 12.45
N ILE A 101 -27.25 -31.78 13.64
CA ILE A 101 -27.78 -33.13 13.93
C ILE A 101 -29.32 -33.14 13.94
N ARG A 102 -29.93 -32.02 14.33
CA ARG A 102 -31.39 -31.87 14.41
C ARG A 102 -31.82 -30.60 13.70
N ARG A 103 -32.94 -30.67 12.98
CA ARG A 103 -33.58 -29.49 12.37
C ARG A 103 -34.22 -28.64 13.47
N ASP A 104 -34.09 -27.34 13.37
CA ASP A 104 -34.64 -26.42 14.39
C ASP A 104 -36.18 -26.28 14.28
N SER A 105 -36.71 -26.25 13.05
CA SER A 105 -38.15 -26.11 12.79
C SER A 105 -38.60 -26.80 11.47
N PRO A 106 -39.89 -27.20 11.37
CA PRO A 106 -40.89 -27.23 12.43
C PRO A 106 -40.73 -28.43 13.39
N LYS A 107 -40.94 -28.20 14.69
CA LYS A 107 -40.85 -29.26 15.71
C LYS A 107 -42.12 -30.11 15.70
N LYS A 108 -42.03 -31.32 15.13
CA LYS A 108 -43.15 -32.26 14.94
C LYS A 108 -44.03 -32.45 16.19
N ALA A 109 -43.41 -32.52 17.38
CA ALA A 109 -44.14 -32.67 18.63
C ALA A 109 -45.01 -31.45 18.94
N ILE A 110 -44.44 -30.25 18.89
CA ILE A 110 -45.15 -29.00 19.17
C ILE A 110 -46.27 -28.79 18.15
N THR A 111 -46.00 -29.04 16.86
CA THR A 111 -47.00 -28.88 15.81
C THR A 111 -48.19 -29.81 16.01
N LEU A 112 -47.94 -31.05 16.46
CA LEU A 112 -49.00 -32.02 16.70
C LEU A 112 -49.84 -31.65 17.94
N ILE A 113 -49.20 -31.23 19.03
CA ILE A 113 -49.88 -30.75 20.24
C ILE A 113 -50.78 -29.56 19.91
N LEU A 114 -50.26 -28.57 19.18
CA LEU A 114 -51.03 -27.39 18.77
C LEU A 114 -52.21 -27.75 17.86
N ALA A 115 -52.01 -28.68 16.92
CA ALA A 115 -53.09 -29.14 16.04
C ALA A 115 -54.23 -29.81 16.83
N VAL A 116 -53.89 -30.65 17.82
CA VAL A 116 -54.87 -31.32 18.68
C VAL A 116 -55.61 -30.32 19.55
N LEU A 117 -54.90 -29.39 20.20
CA LEU A 117 -55.52 -28.36 21.05
C LEU A 117 -56.50 -27.50 20.25
N LEU A 118 -56.07 -27.03 19.07
CA LEU A 118 -56.89 -26.17 18.22
C LEU A 118 -58.10 -26.94 17.67
N GLY A 119 -57.92 -28.20 17.25
CA GLY A 119 -59.02 -29.08 16.86
C GLY A 119 -60.03 -29.33 17.99
N GLY A 120 -59.56 -29.54 19.22
CA GLY A 120 -60.40 -29.71 20.40
C GLY A 120 -61.25 -28.48 20.73
N MET A 121 -60.65 -27.29 20.68
CA MET A 121 -61.36 -26.02 20.90
C MET A 121 -62.46 -25.79 19.86
N VAL A 122 -62.15 -26.03 18.58
CA VAL A 122 -63.13 -25.90 17.49
C VAL A 122 -64.26 -26.92 17.63
N GLY A 123 -63.94 -28.18 17.93
CA GLY A 123 -64.93 -29.24 18.13
C GLY A 123 -65.89 -28.94 19.29
N ALA A 124 -65.36 -28.48 20.43
CA ALA A 124 -66.18 -28.07 21.57
C ALA A 124 -67.12 -26.91 21.21
N GLY A 125 -66.63 -25.90 20.48
CA GLY A 125 -67.44 -24.78 20.00
C GLY A 125 -68.63 -25.21 19.12
N ILE A 126 -68.42 -26.16 18.21
CA ILE A 126 -69.48 -26.69 17.34
C ILE A 126 -70.56 -27.42 18.14
N VAL A 127 -70.17 -28.27 19.09
CA VAL A 127 -71.13 -29.05 19.90
C VAL A 127 -71.95 -28.13 20.79
N LEU A 128 -71.30 -27.19 21.49
CA LEU A 128 -71.99 -26.22 22.34
C LEU A 128 -72.92 -25.31 21.53
N GLY A 129 -72.47 -24.81 20.38
CA GLY A 129 -73.30 -23.97 19.49
C GLY A 129 -74.53 -24.70 18.97
N ARG A 130 -74.38 -25.96 18.53
CA ARG A 130 -75.51 -26.80 18.12
C ARG A 130 -76.49 -27.05 19.27
N ASN A 131 -75.97 -27.33 20.46
CA ASN A 131 -76.81 -27.58 21.64
C ASN A 131 -77.57 -26.31 22.07
N ALA A 132 -76.91 -25.15 22.08
CA ALA A 132 -77.52 -23.88 22.43
C ALA A 132 -78.64 -23.49 21.46
N LEU A 133 -78.42 -23.61 20.14
CA LEU A 133 -79.45 -23.33 19.13
C LEU A 133 -80.65 -24.28 19.25
N ARG A 134 -80.40 -25.57 19.52
CA ARG A 134 -81.46 -26.55 19.75
C ARG A 134 -82.29 -26.23 20.99
N ASN A 135 -81.64 -25.83 22.10
CA ASN A 135 -82.33 -25.42 23.31
C ASN A 135 -83.07 -24.08 23.14
N TYR A 136 -82.56 -23.18 22.31
CA TYR A 136 -83.22 -21.90 22.01
C TYR A 136 -84.49 -22.10 21.16
N ASN A 137 -84.44 -22.96 20.14
CA ASN A 137 -85.59 -23.28 19.30
C ASN A 137 -86.66 -24.14 20.00
N ALA A 138 -86.31 -24.78 21.12
CA ALA A 138 -87.23 -25.60 21.93
C ALA A 138 -88.00 -24.79 22.98
N LYS A 139 -87.82 -23.47 23.00
CA LYS A 139 -88.50 -22.53 23.89
C LYS A 139 -89.36 -21.58 23.08
#